data_AF-A0A949WYE9-F1
#
_entry.id   AF-A0A949WYE9-F1
#
_cell.length_a   1.000
_cell.length_b   1.000
_cell.length_c   1.000
_cell.angle_alpha   90.00
_cell.angle_beta   90.00
_cell.angle_gamma   90.00
#
_symmetry.space_group_name_H-M   'P 1'
#
loop_
_entity.id
_entity.type
_entity.pdbx_description
1 polymer ?
#
loop_
_entity_poly.entity_id
_entity_poly.type
_entity_poly.pdbx_seq_one_letter_code
_entity_poly.pdbx_strand_id
1 'polypeptide(L)'
;MTDHDATGGLGGDGTRRSADGRPLPEKIIEAHRQASQPLTRDDVAAIVSNVIGSMDGDLRASNVKLYSELDAIAQYIKAAKLEIAAIQPVERQMTDIANASDELDAVVQATENATGSILDACEGIEQVVPKIPEGEAREGVVEGVTKIYESCNFQDITGQRISKVVRTLKHLETRIDELLDVFGNAPLPTPQSEPVSEEAELDDHERMKLLNGPALPGSAIDQDAIDKLLADLDN
;
A
#
# COMPACT_ATOMS: atom_id res chain seq x y z
N MET A 1 41.59 -17.96 -37.59
CA MET A 1 40.63 -18.97 -37.08
C MET A 1 40.09 -18.39 -35.78
N THR A 2 38.93 -17.76 -35.68
CA THR A 2 37.76 -17.50 -36.55
C THR A 2 37.07 -16.31 -35.87
N ASP A 3 36.91 -15.18 -36.56
CA ASP A 3 35.64 -14.67 -37.09
C ASP A 3 34.42 -14.81 -36.16
N HIS A 4 33.97 -13.69 -35.59
CA HIS A 4 32.54 -13.38 -35.57
C HIS A 4 32.29 -11.86 -35.64
N ASP A 5 31.69 -11.49 -36.76
CA ASP A 5 31.08 -10.21 -37.10
C ASP A 5 30.02 -9.78 -36.08
N ALA A 6 29.96 -8.48 -35.81
CA ALA A 6 28.72 -7.76 -35.51
C ALA A 6 28.90 -6.27 -35.88
N THR A 7 28.79 -6.01 -37.18
CA THR A 7 28.65 -4.69 -37.79
C THR A 7 27.24 -4.13 -37.49
N GLY A 8 27.11 -3.38 -36.41
CA GLY A 8 25.94 -2.54 -36.14
C GLY A 8 26.11 -1.15 -36.76
N GLY A 9 25.83 -1.03 -38.06
CA GLY A 9 25.93 0.22 -38.80
C GLY A 9 25.02 1.31 -38.24
N LEU A 10 25.61 2.31 -37.57
CA LEU A 10 24.97 3.62 -37.32
C LEU A 10 25.02 4.44 -38.62
N GLY A 11 24.31 3.96 -39.64
CA GLY A 11 23.95 4.73 -40.82
C GLY A 11 22.68 5.52 -40.51
N GLY A 12 22.78 6.51 -39.62
CA GLY A 12 21.72 7.50 -39.45
C GLY A 12 21.67 8.40 -40.67
N ASP A 13 20.97 7.96 -41.72
CA ASP A 13 20.66 8.79 -42.89
C ASP A 13 19.88 10.01 -42.40
N GLY A 14 20.57 11.13 -42.27
CA GLY A 14 20.05 12.43 -41.84
C GLY A 14 19.17 13.08 -42.89
N THR A 15 18.34 12.31 -43.58
CA THR A 15 17.34 12.82 -44.51
C THR A 15 16.19 13.45 -43.72
N ARG A 16 16.37 14.74 -43.44
CA ARG A 16 15.40 15.61 -42.78
C ARG A 16 14.09 15.62 -43.58
N ARG A 17 13.00 15.19 -42.94
CA ARG A 17 11.65 15.03 -43.51
C ARG A 17 10.79 16.25 -43.19
N SER A 18 9.94 16.65 -44.13
CA SER A 18 8.90 17.68 -44.01
C SER A 18 7.52 16.98 -43.96
N ALA A 19 6.43 17.68 -43.62
CA ALA A 19 5.05 17.22 -43.35
C ALA A 19 4.43 16.10 -44.24
N ASP A 20 5.03 15.76 -45.37
CA ASP A 20 4.63 14.69 -46.30
C ASP A 20 5.62 13.49 -46.30
N GLY A 21 6.49 13.41 -45.29
CA GLY A 21 7.44 12.32 -45.06
C GLY A 21 8.60 12.16 -46.07
N ARG A 22 8.55 12.83 -47.22
CA ARG A 22 9.55 12.69 -48.31
C ARG A 22 10.83 13.51 -48.08
N PRO A 23 12.03 12.94 -48.33
CA PRO A 23 13.31 13.62 -48.16
C PRO A 23 13.53 14.71 -49.22
N LEU A 24 14.20 15.80 -48.82
CA LEU A 24 14.45 16.97 -49.67
C LEU A 24 15.04 16.65 -51.07
N PRO A 25 15.99 15.71 -51.23
CA PRO A 25 16.49 15.32 -52.55
C PRO A 25 15.40 14.79 -53.48
N GLU A 26 14.44 14.03 -52.96
CA GLU A 26 13.36 13.44 -53.74
C GLU A 26 12.33 14.49 -54.18
N LYS A 27 12.07 15.52 -53.34
CA LYS A 27 11.24 16.66 -53.71
C LYS A 27 11.86 17.51 -54.82
N ILE A 28 13.19 17.71 -54.79
CA ILE A 28 13.93 18.44 -55.83
C ILE A 28 13.93 17.65 -57.15
N ILE A 29 14.12 16.32 -57.09
CA ILE A 29 14.09 15.45 -58.27
C ILE A 29 12.70 15.44 -58.92
N GLU A 30 11.63 15.37 -58.12
CA GLU A 30 10.26 15.39 -58.64
C GLU A 30 9.88 16.75 -59.20
N ALA A 31 10.25 17.85 -58.52
CA ALA A 31 10.07 19.20 -59.05
C ALA A 31 10.80 19.39 -60.39
N HIS A 32 11.99 18.78 -60.54
CA HIS A 32 12.75 18.79 -61.79
C HIS A 32 12.09 17.94 -62.89
N ARG A 33 11.47 16.81 -62.53
CA ARG A 33 10.75 15.91 -63.44
C ARG A 33 9.46 16.55 -63.97
N GLN A 34 8.78 17.33 -63.15
CA GLN A 34 7.53 18.01 -63.50
C GLN A 34 7.77 19.34 -64.23
N ALA A 35 8.92 19.98 -64.01
CA ALA A 35 9.30 21.21 -64.71
C ALA A 35 9.75 20.90 -66.14
N SER A 36 9.19 21.59 -67.13
CA SER A 36 9.62 21.47 -68.54
C SER A 36 10.95 22.17 -68.86
N GLN A 37 11.57 22.82 -67.86
CA GLN A 37 12.85 23.52 -67.97
C GLN A 37 13.72 23.23 -66.73
N PRO A 38 15.05 23.38 -66.82
CA PRO A 38 15.94 23.20 -65.68
C PRO A 38 15.57 24.15 -64.54
N LEU A 39 15.42 23.61 -63.33
CA LEU A 39 15.11 24.39 -62.13
C LEU A 39 16.17 25.48 -61.93
N THR A 40 15.70 26.69 -61.66
CA THR A 40 16.59 27.80 -61.32
C THR A 40 17.02 27.72 -59.86
N ARG A 41 18.07 28.49 -59.49
CA ARG A 41 18.52 28.58 -58.09
C ARG A 41 17.40 29.11 -57.18
N ASP A 42 16.54 29.98 -57.71
CA ASP A 42 15.44 30.57 -56.96
C ASP A 42 14.32 29.54 -56.70
N ASP A 43 14.06 28.64 -57.65
CA ASP A 43 13.10 27.54 -57.47
C ASP A 43 13.56 26.56 -56.37
N VAL A 44 14.86 26.22 -56.38
CA VAL A 44 15.44 25.37 -55.34
C VAL A 44 15.41 26.07 -53.97
N ALA A 45 15.71 27.36 -53.92
CA ALA A 45 15.63 28.15 -52.69
C ALA A 45 14.19 28.20 -52.13
N ALA A 46 13.18 28.32 -52.99
CA ALA A 46 11.77 28.30 -52.60
C ALA A 46 11.36 26.93 -52.02
N ILE A 47 11.79 25.82 -52.64
CA ILE A 47 11.52 24.46 -52.14
C ILE A 47 12.17 24.26 -50.76
N VAL A 48 13.42 24.68 -50.58
CA VAL A 48 14.13 24.59 -49.30
C VAL A 48 13.46 25.45 -48.23
N SER A 49 13.05 26.68 -48.56
CA SER A 49 12.34 27.58 -47.64
C SER A 49 11.01 26.97 -47.16
N ASN A 50 10.24 26.36 -48.07
CA ASN A 50 9.00 25.66 -47.74
C ASN A 50 9.24 24.45 -46.83
N VAL A 51 10.31 23.69 -47.06
CA VAL A 51 10.69 22.55 -46.21
C VAL A 51 11.07 23.04 -44.81
N ILE A 52 11.91 24.07 -44.69
CA ILE A 52 12.32 24.64 -43.41
C ILE A 52 11.12 25.23 -42.66
N GLY A 53 10.22 25.95 -43.35
CA GLY A 53 9.00 26.50 -42.76
C GLY A 53 8.05 25.42 -42.24
N SER A 54 7.90 24.31 -42.97
CA SER A 54 7.09 23.17 -42.51
C SER A 54 7.71 22.45 -41.30
N MET A 55 9.04 22.30 -41.26
CA MET A 55 9.74 21.66 -40.15
C MET A 55 9.64 22.48 -38.86
N ASP A 56 9.74 23.81 -38.95
CA ASP A 56 9.54 24.69 -37.80
C ASP A 56 8.10 24.59 -37.26
N GLY A 57 7.10 24.47 -38.14
CA GLY A 57 5.72 24.21 -37.76
C GLY A 57 5.51 22.87 -37.05
N ASP A 58 6.08 21.78 -37.58
CA ASP A 58 5.96 20.44 -37.00
C ASP A 58 6.66 20.32 -35.64
N LEU A 59 7.85 20.92 -35.49
CA LEU A 59 8.56 20.98 -34.21
C LEU A 59 7.78 21.79 -33.17
N ARG A 60 7.17 22.90 -33.58
CA ARG A 60 6.29 23.70 -32.71
C ARG A 60 5.06 22.91 -32.26
N ALA A 61 4.40 22.19 -33.17
CA ALA A 61 3.25 21.36 -32.85
C ALA A 61 3.62 20.20 -31.88
N SER A 62 4.75 19.53 -32.10
CA SER A 62 5.25 18.48 -31.21
C SER A 62 5.61 19.02 -29.82
N ASN A 63 6.21 20.21 -29.75
CA ASN A 63 6.52 20.85 -28.47
C ASN A 63 5.23 21.19 -27.71
N VAL A 64 4.23 21.79 -28.38
CA VAL A 64 2.92 22.09 -27.76
C VAL A 64 2.25 20.83 -27.24
N LYS A 65 2.29 19.73 -27.99
CA LYS A 65 1.75 18.45 -27.55
C LYS A 65 2.49 17.91 -26.32
N LEU A 66 3.82 17.93 -26.34
CA LEU A 66 4.64 17.50 -25.19
C LEU A 66 4.36 18.34 -23.94
N TYR A 67 4.26 19.66 -24.08
CA TYR A 67 3.90 20.55 -22.97
C TYR A 67 2.49 20.24 -22.43
N SER A 68 1.52 19.93 -23.30
CA SER A 68 0.16 19.56 -22.87
C SER A 68 0.11 18.21 -22.15
N GLU A 69 0.92 17.23 -22.57
CA GLU A 69 1.03 15.93 -21.90
C GLU A 69 1.73 16.07 -20.53
N LEU A 70 2.76 16.91 -20.46
CA LEU A 70 3.49 17.20 -19.22
C LEU A 70 2.61 17.97 -18.22
N ASP A 71 1.78 18.90 -18.71
CA ASP A 71 0.77 19.60 -17.91
C ASP A 71 -0.32 18.63 -17.42
N ALA A 72 -0.80 17.71 -18.26
CA ALA A 72 -1.76 16.69 -17.85
C ALA A 72 -1.19 15.78 -16.75
N ILE A 73 0.08 15.36 -16.85
CA ILE A 73 0.76 14.59 -15.80
C ILE A 73 0.91 15.42 -14.52
N ALA A 74 1.28 16.70 -14.64
CA ALA A 74 1.40 17.59 -13.48
C ALA A 74 0.05 17.79 -12.77
N GLN A 75 -1.04 17.96 -13.53
CA GLN A 75 -2.40 18.04 -13.01
C GLN A 75 -2.83 16.74 -12.34
N TYR A 76 -2.50 15.58 -12.92
CA TYR A 76 -2.79 14.28 -12.33
C TYR A 76 -2.05 14.08 -11.00
N ILE A 77 -0.75 14.42 -10.95
CA ILE A 77 0.05 14.39 -9.71
C ILE A 77 -0.55 15.33 -8.68
N LYS A 78 -1.00 16.53 -9.08
CA LYS A 78 -1.64 17.49 -8.17
C LYS A 78 -2.97 16.97 -7.62
N ALA A 79 -3.81 16.35 -8.45
CA ALA A 79 -5.06 15.74 -8.04
C ALA A 79 -4.83 14.57 -7.07
N ALA A 80 -3.91 13.66 -7.40
CA ALA A 80 -3.52 12.55 -6.52
C ALA A 80 -2.95 13.06 -5.19
N LYS A 81 -2.13 14.12 -5.20
CA LYS A 81 -1.63 14.77 -3.98
C LYS A 81 -2.76 15.35 -3.13
N LEU A 82 -3.79 15.93 -3.75
CA LEU A 82 -4.95 16.47 -3.03
C LEU A 82 -5.87 15.37 -2.51
N GLU A 83 -6.06 14.27 -3.23
CA GLU A 83 -6.81 13.10 -2.74
C GLU A 83 -6.10 12.42 -1.57
N ILE A 84 -4.78 12.26 -1.65
CA ILE A 84 -3.95 11.74 -0.55
C ILE A 84 -3.97 12.73 0.63
N ALA A 85 -3.92 14.04 0.37
CA ALA A 85 -4.08 15.05 1.41
C ALA A 85 -5.50 15.07 2.00
N ALA A 86 -6.54 14.74 1.24
CA ALA A 86 -7.90 14.62 1.76
C ALA A 86 -8.09 13.39 2.65
N ILE A 87 -7.17 12.42 2.58
CA ILE A 87 -7.04 11.35 3.58
C ILE A 87 -6.47 11.90 4.90
N GLN A 88 -5.95 13.16 4.96
CA GLN A 88 -5.51 13.89 6.17
C GLN A 88 -6.62 14.36 7.14
N PRO A 89 -7.61 13.52 7.48
CA PRO A 89 -8.00 13.37 8.88
C PRO A 89 -7.05 12.43 9.65
N VAL A 90 -5.84 12.20 9.15
CA VAL A 90 -4.88 11.18 9.62
C VAL A 90 -4.39 11.41 11.06
N GLU A 91 -4.30 12.64 11.57
CA GLU A 91 -3.81 12.85 12.95
C GLU A 91 -4.68 12.15 14.00
N ARG A 92 -6.02 12.17 13.87
CA ARG A 92 -6.91 11.46 14.81
C ARG A 92 -6.89 9.94 14.61
N GLN A 93 -6.82 9.49 13.35
CA GLN A 93 -6.94 8.07 13.01
C GLN A 93 -5.64 7.28 13.26
N MET A 94 -4.47 7.92 13.18
CA MET A 94 -3.20 7.30 13.59
C MET A 94 -3.06 7.23 15.10
N THR A 95 -3.52 8.23 15.86
CA THR A 95 -3.63 8.08 17.32
C THR A 95 -4.53 6.91 17.68
N ASP A 96 -5.64 6.68 16.98
CA ASP A 96 -6.53 5.55 17.29
C ASP A 96 -5.87 4.18 17.01
N ILE A 97 -5.06 4.05 15.94
CA ILE A 97 -4.33 2.81 15.64
C ILE A 97 -3.19 2.57 16.63
N ALA A 98 -2.42 3.62 16.97
CA ALA A 98 -1.35 3.53 17.95
C ALA A 98 -1.90 3.16 19.34
N ASN A 99 -2.96 3.85 19.78
CA ASN A 99 -3.66 3.54 21.03
C ASN A 99 -4.21 2.11 21.02
N ALA A 100 -4.83 1.66 19.93
CA ALA A 100 -5.34 0.30 19.82
C ALA A 100 -4.23 -0.76 19.87
N SER A 101 -3.07 -0.50 19.24
CA SER A 101 -1.92 -1.41 19.31
C SER A 101 -1.36 -1.53 20.72
N ASP A 102 -1.26 -0.42 21.44
CA ASP A 102 -0.76 -0.39 22.82
C ASP A 102 -1.77 -1.01 23.79
N GLU A 103 -3.07 -0.80 23.59
CA GLU A 103 -4.14 -1.48 24.33
C GLU A 103 -4.09 -3.00 24.11
N LEU A 104 -3.85 -3.45 22.88
CA LEU A 104 -3.69 -4.87 22.56
C LEU A 104 -2.46 -5.49 23.24
N ASP A 105 -1.32 -4.79 23.27
CA ASP A 105 -0.13 -5.24 24.02
C ASP A 105 -0.43 -5.31 25.54
N ALA A 106 -1.14 -4.32 26.08
CA ALA A 106 -1.54 -4.32 27.49
C ALA A 106 -2.50 -5.47 27.82
N VAL A 107 -3.42 -5.81 26.91
CA VAL A 107 -4.30 -6.99 27.05
C VAL A 107 -3.49 -8.27 27.06
N VAL A 108 -2.52 -8.46 26.16
CA VAL A 108 -1.65 -9.64 26.15
C VAL A 108 -0.92 -9.76 27.49
N GLN A 109 -0.27 -8.70 27.94
CA GLN A 109 0.46 -8.71 29.21
C GLN A 109 -0.44 -9.00 30.41
N ALA A 110 -1.63 -8.40 30.46
CA ALA A 110 -2.59 -8.65 31.53
C ALA A 110 -3.06 -10.11 31.54
N THR A 111 -3.30 -10.70 30.37
CA THR A 111 -3.68 -12.11 30.26
C THR A 111 -2.57 -13.06 30.65
N GLU A 112 -1.30 -12.77 30.29
CA GLU A 112 -0.15 -13.56 30.74
C GLU A 112 0.03 -13.51 32.26
N ASN A 113 -0.08 -12.32 32.86
CA ASN A 113 0.01 -12.15 34.31
C ASN A 113 -1.12 -12.88 35.06
N ALA A 114 -2.35 -12.83 34.52
CA ALA A 114 -3.49 -13.55 35.06
C ALA A 114 -3.28 -15.07 34.97
N THR A 115 -2.80 -15.59 33.82
CA THR A 115 -2.46 -17.00 33.67
C THR A 115 -1.38 -17.41 34.67
N GLY A 116 -0.30 -16.64 34.81
CA GLY A 116 0.76 -16.91 35.79
C GLY A 116 0.20 -17.00 37.22
N SER A 117 -0.68 -16.08 37.59
CA SER A 117 -1.34 -16.09 38.91
C SER A 117 -2.23 -17.33 39.12
N ILE A 118 -2.89 -17.82 38.07
CA ILE A 118 -3.68 -19.06 38.10
C ILE A 118 -2.77 -20.27 38.30
N LEU A 119 -1.65 -20.33 37.56
CA LEU A 119 -0.67 -21.40 37.68
C LEU A 119 -0.03 -21.44 39.08
N ASP A 120 0.36 -20.28 39.62
CA ASP A 120 0.88 -20.16 40.99
C ASP A 120 -0.14 -20.64 42.03
N ALA A 121 -1.43 -20.34 41.82
CA ALA A 121 -2.50 -20.81 42.69
C ALA A 121 -2.67 -22.34 42.61
N CYS A 122 -2.56 -22.93 41.41
CA CYS A 122 -2.53 -24.37 41.21
C CYS A 122 -1.34 -25.03 41.94
N GLU A 123 -0.14 -24.47 41.84
CA GLU A 123 1.02 -24.95 42.60
C GLU A 123 0.77 -24.88 44.12
N GLY A 124 0.14 -23.81 44.60
CA GLY A 124 -0.26 -23.67 46.00
C GLY A 124 -1.27 -24.74 46.44
N ILE A 125 -2.21 -25.12 45.57
CA ILE A 125 -3.16 -26.21 45.82
C ILE A 125 -2.41 -27.55 45.89
N GLU A 126 -1.47 -27.81 44.99
CA GLU A 126 -0.68 -29.04 45.00
C GLU A 126 0.15 -29.21 46.28
N GLN A 127 0.65 -28.14 46.86
CA GLN A 127 1.38 -28.19 48.15
C GLN A 127 0.48 -28.62 49.33
N VAL A 128 -0.83 -28.41 49.25
CA VAL A 128 -1.78 -28.82 50.29
C VAL A 128 -2.47 -30.15 50.00
N VAL A 129 -2.45 -30.63 48.76
CA VAL A 129 -3.00 -31.94 48.36
C VAL A 129 -2.51 -33.11 49.23
N PRO A 130 -1.21 -33.23 49.61
CA PRO A 130 -0.75 -34.30 50.49
C PRO A 130 -1.36 -34.28 51.90
N LYS A 131 -1.94 -33.15 52.33
CA LYS A 131 -2.62 -33.02 53.63
C LYS A 131 -4.07 -33.52 53.58
N ILE A 132 -4.60 -33.77 52.38
CA ILE A 132 -5.93 -34.34 52.18
C ILE A 132 -5.83 -35.86 52.35
N PRO A 133 -6.71 -36.50 53.14
CA PRO A 133 -6.77 -37.96 53.22
C PRO A 133 -6.91 -38.60 51.83
N GLU A 134 -6.29 -39.76 51.64
CA GLU A 134 -6.45 -40.51 50.38
C GLU A 134 -7.91 -40.91 50.17
N GLY A 135 -8.37 -40.74 48.93
CA GLY A 135 -9.75 -40.98 48.51
C GLY A 135 -10.16 -40.09 47.34
N GLU A 136 -11.39 -40.29 46.89
CA GLU A 136 -11.98 -39.67 45.71
C GLU A 136 -11.89 -38.13 45.72
N ALA A 137 -12.00 -37.50 46.90
CA ALA A 137 -11.86 -36.06 47.03
C ALA A 137 -10.44 -35.55 46.70
N ARG A 138 -9.40 -36.29 47.08
CA ARG A 138 -8.00 -35.93 46.77
C ARG A 138 -7.72 -36.10 45.28
N GLU A 139 -8.20 -37.20 44.70
CA GLU A 139 -8.07 -37.49 43.27
C GLU A 139 -8.77 -36.43 42.42
N GLY A 140 -9.99 -36.03 42.80
CA GLY A 140 -10.73 -34.98 42.10
C GLY A 140 -10.04 -33.62 42.11
N VAL A 141 -9.36 -33.26 43.20
CA VAL A 141 -8.55 -32.02 43.26
C VAL A 141 -7.33 -32.10 42.33
N VAL A 142 -6.61 -33.23 42.34
CA VAL A 142 -5.45 -33.43 41.47
C VAL A 142 -5.85 -33.39 39.99
N GLU A 143 -6.92 -34.08 39.62
CA GLU A 143 -7.45 -34.08 38.25
C GLU A 143 -7.91 -32.68 37.83
N GLY A 144 -8.58 -31.94 38.72
CA GLY A 144 -8.98 -30.57 38.48
C GLY A 144 -7.80 -29.63 38.22
N VAL A 145 -6.74 -29.73 39.02
CA VAL A 145 -5.51 -28.94 38.82
C VAL A 145 -4.82 -29.30 37.50
N THR A 146 -4.75 -30.58 37.15
CA THR A 146 -4.18 -31.04 35.87
C THR A 146 -4.93 -30.46 34.67
N LYS A 147 -6.27 -30.47 34.72
CA LYS A 147 -7.12 -29.85 33.67
C LYS A 147 -6.89 -28.34 33.54
N ILE A 148 -6.62 -27.63 34.64
CA ILE A 148 -6.29 -26.20 34.59
C ILE A 148 -4.96 -26.00 33.86
N TYR A 149 -3.92 -26.78 34.19
CA TYR A 149 -2.64 -26.71 33.47
C TYR A 149 -2.79 -26.93 31.96
N GLU A 150 -3.55 -27.95 31.56
CA GLU A 150 -3.83 -28.23 30.15
C GLU A 150 -4.57 -27.07 29.46
N SER A 151 -5.53 -26.47 30.15
CA SER A 151 -6.31 -25.34 29.62
C SER A 151 -5.48 -24.07 29.49
N CYS A 152 -4.61 -23.78 30.45
CA CYS A 152 -3.70 -22.63 30.42
C CYS A 152 -2.65 -22.76 29.31
N ASN A 153 -2.27 -23.98 28.89
CA ASN A 153 -1.32 -24.20 27.79
C ASN A 153 -1.86 -23.69 26.43
N PHE A 154 -3.18 -23.66 26.23
CA PHE A 154 -3.79 -23.08 25.02
C PHE A 154 -3.74 -21.54 24.98
N GLN A 155 -3.47 -20.86 26.11
CA GLN A 155 -3.34 -19.40 26.14
C GLN A 155 -2.09 -18.92 25.39
N ASP A 156 -1.01 -19.71 25.36
CA ASP A 156 0.23 -19.38 24.65
C ASP A 156 -0.03 -19.18 23.13
N ILE A 157 -0.82 -20.04 22.51
CA ILE A 157 -1.20 -19.90 21.08
C ILE A 157 -2.01 -18.62 20.83
N THR A 158 -2.88 -18.24 21.78
CA THR A 158 -3.67 -17.02 21.67
C THR A 158 -2.80 -15.77 21.82
N GLY A 159 -1.89 -15.75 22.79
CA GLY A 159 -0.90 -14.68 22.98
C GLY A 159 -0.01 -14.49 21.76
N GLN A 160 0.49 -15.59 21.17
CA GLN A 160 1.28 -15.56 19.95
C GLN A 160 0.50 -15.01 18.74
N ARG A 161 -0.77 -15.41 18.58
CA ARG A 161 -1.64 -14.90 17.50
C ARG A 161 -1.90 -13.41 17.63
N ILE A 162 -2.21 -12.93 18.84
CA ILE A 162 -2.44 -11.50 19.10
C ILE A 162 -1.15 -10.71 18.85
N SER A 163 -0.01 -11.19 19.37
CA SER A 163 1.31 -10.57 19.15
C SER A 163 1.66 -10.44 17.67
N LYS A 164 1.26 -11.41 16.84
CA LYS A 164 1.45 -11.35 15.39
C LYS A 164 0.59 -10.23 14.75
N VAL A 165 -0.68 -10.11 15.16
CA VAL A 165 -1.58 -9.05 14.69
C VAL A 165 -1.03 -7.67 15.09
N VAL A 166 -0.61 -7.50 16.34
CA VAL A 166 -0.01 -6.25 16.82
C VAL A 166 1.22 -5.87 16.01
N ARG A 167 2.13 -6.81 15.75
CA ARG A 167 3.31 -6.57 14.92
C ARG A 167 2.94 -6.12 13.50
N THR A 168 1.88 -6.68 12.92
CA THR A 168 1.38 -6.25 11.62
C THR A 168 0.85 -4.82 11.67
N LEU A 169 0.06 -4.46 12.69
CA LEU A 169 -0.45 -3.10 12.85
C LEU A 169 0.68 -2.06 13.00
N LYS A 170 1.69 -2.35 13.83
CA LYS A 170 2.88 -1.48 13.98
C LYS A 170 3.67 -1.31 12.68
N HIS A 171 3.76 -2.36 11.86
CA HIS A 171 4.40 -2.24 10.54
C HIS A 171 3.58 -1.38 9.59
N LEU A 172 2.25 -1.48 9.61
CA LEU A 172 1.38 -0.60 8.83
C LEU A 172 1.52 0.87 9.26
N GLU A 173 1.57 1.13 10.56
CA GLU A 173 1.84 2.45 11.13
C GLU A 173 3.14 3.05 10.57
N THR A 174 4.26 2.33 10.68
CA THR A 174 5.56 2.80 10.16
C THR A 174 5.50 3.12 8.66
N ARG A 175 4.79 2.32 7.87
CA ARG A 175 4.63 2.55 6.42
C ARG A 175 3.80 3.79 6.12
N ILE A 176 2.77 4.06 6.92
CA ILE A 176 1.94 5.25 6.77
C ILE A 176 2.77 6.48 7.16
N ASP A 177 3.55 6.43 8.24
CA ASP A 177 4.45 7.53 8.64
C ASP A 177 5.50 7.84 7.56
N GLU A 178 6.15 6.82 7.00
CA GLU A 178 7.09 6.98 5.87
C GLU A 178 6.41 7.65 4.67
N LEU A 179 5.16 7.28 4.39
CA LEU A 179 4.39 7.84 3.30
C LEU A 179 4.05 9.31 3.59
N LEU A 180 3.63 9.63 4.81
CA LEU A 180 3.35 10.99 5.25
C LEU A 180 4.60 11.88 5.20
N ASP A 181 5.78 11.38 5.58
CA ASP A 181 7.03 12.17 5.54
C ASP A 181 7.42 12.54 4.10
N VAL A 182 7.29 11.58 3.17
CA VAL A 182 7.52 11.81 1.73
C VAL A 182 6.55 12.84 1.15
N PHE A 183 5.31 12.87 1.64
CA PHE A 183 4.28 13.78 1.13
C PHE A 183 4.18 15.12 1.90
N GLY A 184 4.60 15.18 3.16
CA GLY A 184 4.55 16.35 4.05
C GLY A 184 5.54 17.45 3.68
N ASN A 185 6.61 17.12 2.94
CA ASN A 185 7.53 18.10 2.36
C ASN A 185 7.06 18.71 1.02
N ALA A 186 5.91 18.27 0.47
CA ALA A 186 5.31 18.95 -0.66
C ALA A 186 4.40 20.07 -0.13
N PRO A 187 4.55 21.34 -0.57
CA PRO A 187 3.60 22.38 -0.23
C PRO A 187 2.25 22.00 -0.84
N LEU A 188 1.36 21.47 -0.01
CA LEU A 188 -0.02 21.23 -0.39
C LEU A 188 -0.69 22.60 -0.54
N PRO A 189 -1.44 22.84 -1.63
CA PRO A 189 -2.36 23.97 -1.65
C PRO A 189 -3.31 23.77 -0.46
N THR A 190 -3.23 24.65 0.53
CA THR A 190 -4.20 24.68 1.63
C THR A 190 -5.60 24.67 1.02
N PRO A 191 -6.42 23.64 1.29
CA PRO A 191 -7.84 23.76 1.02
C PRO A 191 -8.28 24.99 1.80
N GLN A 192 -8.97 25.93 1.15
CA GLN A 192 -9.72 26.92 1.91
C GLN A 192 -10.69 26.12 2.75
N SER A 193 -10.39 25.99 4.04
CA SER A 193 -11.30 25.46 5.03
C SER A 193 -12.51 26.39 5.03
N GLU A 194 -13.60 25.94 4.41
CA GLU A 194 -14.90 26.44 4.83
C GLU A 194 -15.01 26.17 6.34
N PRO A 195 -15.52 27.13 7.13
CA PRO A 195 -15.60 26.97 8.57
C PRO A 195 -16.49 25.77 8.86
N VAL A 196 -15.88 24.69 9.36
CA VAL A 196 -16.60 23.57 9.95
C VAL A 196 -17.38 24.18 11.10
N SER A 197 -18.70 24.22 10.96
CA SER A 197 -19.62 24.61 12.01
C SER A 197 -19.33 23.80 13.26
N GLU A 198 -19.30 24.49 14.39
CA GLU A 198 -19.02 24.01 15.74
C GLU A 198 -19.52 22.59 16.01
N GLU A 199 -18.62 21.85 16.66
CA GLU A 199 -18.82 20.53 17.23
C GLU A 199 -20.16 20.43 17.95
N ALA A 200 -21.01 19.51 17.50
CA ALA A 200 -22.01 18.94 18.39
C ALA A 200 -21.24 18.09 19.41
N GLU A 201 -21.00 18.63 20.59
CA GLU A 201 -20.55 17.88 21.76
C GLU A 201 -21.53 16.73 21.99
N LEU A 202 -21.10 15.51 21.67
CA LEU A 202 -21.81 14.31 22.07
C LEU A 202 -21.50 14.04 23.54
N ASP A 203 -22.56 13.97 24.35
CA ASP A 203 -22.55 13.62 25.77
C ASP A 203 -21.71 12.34 26.01
N ASP A 204 -20.84 12.38 27.03
CA ASP A 204 -20.01 11.25 27.47
C ASP A 204 -20.83 9.97 27.75
N HIS A 205 -22.12 10.11 28.05
CA HIS A 205 -23.06 9.00 28.20
C HIS A 205 -23.35 8.26 26.87
N GLU A 206 -23.28 8.94 25.72
CA GLU A 206 -23.46 8.30 24.40
C GLU A 206 -22.20 7.56 23.94
N ARG A 207 -21.01 8.07 24.26
CA ARG A 207 -19.73 7.38 24.05
C ARG A 207 -19.69 6.05 24.80
N MET A 208 -20.05 6.05 26.09
CA MET A 208 -20.12 4.82 26.91
C MET A 208 -21.15 3.80 26.39
N LYS A 209 -22.17 4.24 25.65
CA LYS A 209 -23.19 3.37 25.06
C LYS A 209 -22.68 2.64 23.81
N LEU A 210 -21.69 3.20 23.10
CA LEU A 210 -21.02 2.58 21.94
C LEU A 210 -19.93 1.57 22.35
N LEU A 211 -19.52 1.54 23.62
CA LEU A 211 -18.53 0.62 24.18
C LEU A 211 -19.10 -0.74 24.63
N ASN A 212 -20.38 -1.01 24.40
CA ASN A 212 -20.96 -2.32 24.69
C ASN A 212 -21.09 -3.13 23.40
N GLY A 213 -20.05 -3.92 23.09
CA GLY A 213 -20.13 -4.93 22.04
C GLY A 213 -20.98 -6.12 22.49
N PRO A 214 -22.07 -6.47 21.78
CA PRO A 214 -22.73 -7.75 21.98
C PRO A 214 -21.88 -8.86 21.35
N ALA A 215 -21.53 -9.89 22.12
CA ALA A 215 -20.83 -11.08 21.63
C ALA A 215 -21.65 -11.79 20.53
N LEU A 216 -20.97 -12.27 19.48
CA LEU A 216 -21.54 -13.19 18.49
C LEU A 216 -21.30 -14.64 18.97
N PRO A 217 -22.35 -15.42 19.28
CA PRO A 217 -22.23 -16.86 19.45
C PRO A 217 -22.21 -17.52 18.06
N GLY A 218 -21.20 -18.34 17.77
CA GLY A 218 -21.23 -19.27 16.63
C GLY A 218 -20.30 -19.01 15.45
N SER A 219 -19.18 -18.28 15.61
CA SER A 219 -18.14 -18.15 14.56
C SER A 219 -16.81 -18.82 14.91
N ALA A 220 -16.81 -19.77 15.84
CA ALA A 220 -15.71 -20.71 15.96
C ALA A 220 -15.78 -21.69 14.78
N ILE A 221 -14.70 -21.77 13.99
CA ILE A 221 -14.53 -22.91 13.09
C ILE A 221 -14.53 -24.16 13.97
N ASP A 222 -15.47 -25.06 13.70
CA ASP A 222 -15.61 -26.30 14.46
C ASP A 222 -14.37 -27.17 14.25
N GLN A 223 -13.90 -27.84 15.30
CA GLN A 223 -12.66 -28.65 15.25
C GLN A 223 -12.74 -29.74 14.17
N ASP A 224 -13.95 -30.23 13.91
CA ASP A 224 -14.24 -31.17 12.82
C ASP A 224 -13.90 -30.63 11.42
N ALA A 225 -13.97 -29.31 11.21
CA ALA A 225 -13.60 -28.69 9.94
C ALA A 225 -12.07 -28.54 9.79
N ILE A 226 -11.33 -28.45 10.90
CA ILE A 226 -9.87 -28.41 10.93
C ILE A 226 -9.31 -29.80 10.61
N ASP A 227 -9.86 -30.84 11.22
CA ASP A 227 -9.43 -32.23 11.00
C ASP A 227 -9.66 -32.68 9.55
N LYS A 228 -10.74 -32.17 8.93
CA LYS A 228 -11.05 -32.44 7.52
C LYS A 228 -10.09 -31.74 6.56
N LEU A 229 -9.60 -30.55 6.91
CA LEU A 229 -8.60 -29.79 6.14
C LEU A 229 -7.21 -30.43 6.23
N LEU A 230 -6.87 -31.01 7.38
CA LEU A 230 -5.60 -31.73 7.57
C LEU A 230 -5.60 -33.09 6.86
N ALA A 231 -6.72 -33.82 6.87
CA ALA A 231 -6.84 -35.09 6.15
C ALA A 231 -6.77 -34.93 4.62
N ASP A 232 -7.17 -33.77 4.09
CA ASP A 232 -7.08 -33.46 2.64
C ASP A 232 -5.65 -33.05 2.20
N LEU A 233 -4.77 -32.70 3.15
CA LEU A 233 -3.35 -32.40 2.90
C LEU A 233 -2.44 -33.64 2.90
N ASP A 234 -2.93 -34.76 3.46
CA ASP A 234 -2.20 -36.03 3.57
C ASP A 234 -2.54 -37.02 2.42
N ASN A 235 -3.30 -36.58 1.41
CA ASN A 235 -3.52 -37.26 0.12
C ASN A 235 -2.79 -36.56 -1.03
#